data_AF-A0A932C862-F1
#
_entry.id   AF-A0A932C862-F1
#
_cell.length_a   1.000
_cell.length_b   1.000
_cell.length_c   1.000
_cell.angle_alpha   90.00
_cell.angle_beta   90.00
_cell.angle_gamma   90.00
#
_symmetry.space_group_name_H-M   'P 1'
#
loop_
_entity.id
_entity.type
_entity.pdbx_description
1 polymer ?
#
loop_
_entity_poly.entity_id
_entity_poly.type
_entity_poly.pdbx_seq_one_letter_code
_entity_poly.pdbx_strand_id
1 'polypeptide(L)'
;MSKFANPFVAAAFAVLLGAGTGLFTFWRAAAGAVEHLASLRPHQDALGAATRERGWNFWTIEIENLANELKDERDRLRQQSEQQGHREAQLAAERQELNKVRTEIEGLRAEIAAKVVEINADEMKNVRTLAQTYTNLPPAAAVAIIREMEDTMVVKILSLMKPDVVAPIFEQMSRTPTADGTLARRAAVLSDRLRLVRSTKTATNP
;
A
#
# COMPACT_ATOMS: atom_id res chain seq x y z
N MET A 1 -105.02 -75.79 -8.39
CA MET A 1 -105.18 -76.48 -7.09
C MET A 1 -104.42 -77.80 -7.20
N SER A 2 -103.42 -78.21 -6.42
CA SER A 2 -102.87 -77.81 -5.13
C SER A 2 -101.39 -78.28 -5.06
N LYS A 3 -100.40 -77.37 -5.03
CA LYS A 3 -98.98 -77.70 -4.73
C LYS A 3 -98.42 -76.94 -3.52
N PHE A 4 -99.26 -76.20 -2.79
CA PHE A 4 -98.87 -75.41 -1.63
C PHE A 4 -99.17 -76.08 -0.27
N ALA A 5 -99.55 -77.36 -0.25
CA ALA A 5 -99.84 -78.09 0.99
C ALA A 5 -98.58 -78.72 1.65
N ASN A 6 -97.36 -78.40 1.18
CA ASN A 6 -96.14 -78.94 1.76
C ASN A 6 -95.49 -77.89 2.70
N PRO A 7 -95.54 -78.08 4.03
CA PRO A 7 -95.07 -77.09 5.01
C PRO A 7 -93.58 -76.75 4.83
N PHE A 8 -92.78 -77.68 4.30
CA PHE A 8 -91.36 -77.44 4.00
C PHE A 8 -91.14 -76.44 2.87
N VAL A 9 -92.03 -76.40 1.87
CA VAL A 9 -91.92 -75.46 0.74
C VAL A 9 -92.29 -74.04 1.19
N ALA A 10 -93.30 -73.90 2.04
CA ALA A 10 -93.67 -72.61 2.64
C ALA A 10 -92.57 -72.06 3.56
N ALA A 11 -91.95 -72.91 4.37
CA ALA A 11 -90.82 -72.53 5.23
C ALA A 11 -89.59 -72.09 4.42
N ALA A 12 -89.25 -72.81 3.34
CA ALA A 12 -88.14 -72.44 2.46
C ALA A 12 -88.36 -71.07 1.77
N PHE A 13 -89.60 -70.79 1.35
CA PHE A 13 -89.94 -69.50 0.73
C PHE A 13 -89.85 -68.34 1.73
N ALA A 14 -90.27 -68.56 2.98
CA ALA A 14 -90.18 -67.55 4.05
C ALA A 14 -88.72 -67.23 4.42
N VAL A 15 -87.85 -68.23 4.49
CA VAL A 15 -86.41 -68.02 4.75
C VAL A 15 -85.73 -67.27 3.60
N LEU A 16 -86.07 -67.61 2.35
CA LEU A 16 -85.53 -66.91 1.18
C LEU A 16 -85.99 -65.44 1.10
N LEU A 17 -87.26 -65.16 1.39
CA LEU A 17 -87.78 -63.78 1.46
C LEU A 17 -87.18 -63.00 2.64
N GLY A 18 -87.03 -63.63 3.81
CA GLY A 18 -86.39 -63.01 4.97
C GLY A 18 -84.92 -62.67 4.72
N ALA A 19 -84.14 -63.61 4.17
CA ALA A 19 -82.75 -63.37 3.81
C ALA A 19 -82.61 -62.33 2.69
N GLY A 20 -83.50 -62.37 1.69
CA GLY A 20 -83.51 -61.42 0.57
C GLY A 20 -83.79 -59.99 1.02
N THR A 21 -84.80 -59.80 1.89
CA THR A 21 -85.12 -58.46 2.43
C THR A 21 -84.02 -57.94 3.37
N GLY A 22 -83.39 -58.80 4.16
CA GLY A 22 -82.24 -58.45 5.00
C GLY A 22 -81.00 -58.03 4.19
N LEU A 23 -80.66 -58.77 3.13
CA LEU A 23 -79.58 -58.38 2.23
C LEU A 23 -79.90 -57.06 1.52
N PHE A 24 -81.14 -56.85 1.07
CA PHE A 24 -81.52 -55.66 0.33
C PHE A 24 -81.45 -54.38 1.19
N THR A 25 -81.94 -54.43 2.43
CA THR A 25 -81.88 -53.27 3.34
C THR A 25 -80.44 -52.96 3.76
N PHE A 26 -79.62 -53.99 3.99
CA PHE A 26 -78.19 -53.82 4.25
C PHE A 26 -77.48 -53.22 3.04
N TRP A 27 -77.75 -53.70 1.82
CA TRP A 27 -77.12 -53.19 0.61
C TRP A 27 -77.51 -51.74 0.32
N ARG A 28 -78.77 -51.36 0.57
CA ARG A 28 -79.24 -49.98 0.44
C ARG A 28 -78.61 -49.05 1.48
N ALA A 29 -78.45 -49.50 2.72
CA ALA A 29 -77.80 -48.72 3.77
C ALA A 29 -76.27 -48.60 3.53
N ALA A 30 -75.64 -49.69 3.10
CA ALA A 30 -74.22 -49.72 2.74
C ALA A 30 -73.93 -48.83 1.52
N ALA A 31 -74.80 -48.82 0.51
CA ALA A 31 -74.67 -47.93 -0.65
C ALA A 31 -74.62 -46.45 -0.21
N GLY A 32 -75.53 -46.01 0.67
CA GLY A 32 -75.51 -44.63 1.18
C GLY A 32 -74.26 -44.29 1.99
N ALA A 33 -73.73 -45.23 2.79
CA ALA A 33 -72.49 -45.03 3.54
C ALA A 33 -71.24 -44.99 2.64
N VAL A 34 -71.20 -45.83 1.61
CA VAL A 34 -70.09 -45.87 0.64
C VAL A 34 -70.08 -44.61 -0.23
N GLU A 35 -71.24 -44.08 -0.61
CA GLU A 35 -71.35 -42.86 -1.39
C GLU A 35 -70.87 -41.63 -0.61
N HIS A 36 -71.18 -41.56 0.70
CA HIS A 36 -70.67 -40.51 1.58
C HIS A 36 -69.14 -40.58 1.76
N LEU A 37 -68.59 -41.78 1.97
CA LEU A 37 -67.13 -41.97 2.06
C LEU A 37 -66.42 -41.72 0.73
N ALA A 38 -67.03 -42.08 -0.40
CA ALA A 38 -66.51 -41.79 -1.74
C ALA A 38 -66.45 -40.28 -2.01
N SER A 39 -67.40 -39.51 -1.50
CA SER A 39 -67.41 -38.04 -1.64
C SER A 39 -66.30 -37.32 -0.86
N LEU A 40 -65.80 -37.93 0.23
CA LEU A 40 -64.74 -37.37 1.07
C LEU A 40 -63.32 -37.74 0.61
N ARG A 41 -63.19 -38.84 -0.15
CA ARG A 41 -61.94 -39.34 -0.72
C ARG A 41 -61.18 -38.32 -1.61
N PRO A 42 -61.81 -37.60 -2.57
CA PRO A 42 -61.09 -36.66 -3.42
C PRO A 42 -60.47 -35.49 -2.65
N HIS A 43 -61.08 -35.06 -1.54
CA HIS A 43 -60.50 -34.01 -0.69
C HIS A 43 -59.29 -34.48 0.12
N GLN A 44 -59.29 -35.72 0.60
CA GLN A 44 -58.13 -36.27 1.32
C GLN A 44 -56.94 -36.52 0.39
N ASP A 45 -57.19 -37.05 -0.81
CA ASP A 45 -56.13 -37.29 -1.80
C ASP A 45 -55.53 -35.97 -2.31
N ALA A 46 -56.35 -34.93 -2.51
CA ALA A 46 -55.88 -33.60 -2.90
C ALA A 46 -55.01 -32.93 -1.83
N LEU A 47 -55.39 -33.04 -0.54
CA LEU A 47 -54.60 -32.51 0.58
C LEU A 47 -53.26 -33.24 0.74
N GLY A 48 -53.25 -34.57 0.57
CA GLY A 48 -52.04 -35.39 0.64
C GLY A 48 -51.06 -35.14 -0.51
N ALA A 49 -51.56 -34.90 -1.73
CA ALA A 49 -50.75 -34.56 -2.89
C ALA A 49 -50.12 -33.15 -2.76
N ALA A 50 -50.92 -32.14 -2.38
CA ALA A 50 -50.46 -30.76 -2.22
C ALA A 50 -49.40 -30.60 -1.12
N THR A 51 -49.39 -31.46 -0.10
CA THR A 51 -48.40 -31.41 0.99
C THR A 51 -47.09 -32.08 0.59
N ARG A 52 -47.14 -33.16 -0.20
CA ARG A 52 -45.94 -33.82 -0.74
C ARG A 52 -45.23 -32.96 -1.77
N GLU A 53 -45.94 -32.32 -2.70
CA GLU A 53 -45.32 -31.44 -3.70
C GLU A 53 -44.62 -30.23 -3.06
N ARG A 54 -45.24 -29.62 -2.04
CA ARG A 54 -44.65 -28.46 -1.35
C ARG A 54 -43.40 -28.79 -0.55
N GLY A 55 -43.35 -29.96 0.11
CA GLY A 55 -42.21 -30.34 0.95
C GLY A 55 -40.94 -30.68 0.16
N TRP A 56 -41.07 -31.33 -0.99
CA TRP A 56 -39.92 -31.71 -1.83
C TRP A 56 -39.37 -30.54 -2.64
N ASN A 57 -40.23 -29.67 -3.16
CA ASN A 57 -39.80 -28.52 -3.97
C ASN A 57 -39.05 -27.47 -3.13
N PHE A 58 -39.41 -27.29 -1.85
CA PHE A 58 -38.75 -26.34 -0.96
C PHE A 58 -37.29 -26.72 -0.68
N TRP A 59 -37.03 -27.99 -0.35
CA TRP A 59 -35.69 -28.45 0.01
C TRP A 59 -34.71 -28.41 -1.17
N THR A 60 -35.19 -28.63 -2.40
CA THR A 60 -34.34 -28.53 -3.60
C THR A 60 -33.98 -27.09 -3.94
N ILE A 61 -34.93 -26.15 -3.85
CA ILE A 61 -34.70 -24.74 -4.18
C ILE A 61 -33.75 -24.07 -3.19
N GLU A 62 -33.91 -24.33 -1.89
CA GLU A 62 -33.05 -23.74 -0.86
C GLU A 62 -31.61 -24.27 -0.94
N ILE A 63 -31.43 -25.56 -1.23
CA ILE A 63 -30.10 -26.14 -1.42
C ILE A 63 -29.43 -25.59 -2.67
N GLU A 64 -30.18 -25.43 -3.76
CA GLU A 64 -29.65 -24.85 -4.98
C GLU A 64 -29.29 -23.37 -4.79
N ASN A 65 -30.09 -22.62 -4.03
CA ASN A 65 -29.78 -21.24 -3.66
C ASN A 65 -28.52 -21.16 -2.78
N LEU A 66 -28.41 -22.02 -1.77
CA LEU A 66 -27.22 -22.08 -0.89
C LEU A 66 -25.97 -22.50 -1.67
N ALA A 67 -26.09 -23.43 -2.61
CA ALA A 67 -24.99 -23.83 -3.48
C ALA A 67 -24.54 -22.69 -4.40
N ASN A 68 -25.48 -21.90 -4.92
CA ASN A 68 -25.18 -20.71 -5.72
C ASN A 68 -24.52 -19.62 -4.85
N GLU A 69 -25.04 -19.34 -3.67
CA GLU A 69 -24.46 -18.38 -2.72
C GLU A 69 -23.03 -18.77 -2.34
N LEU A 70 -22.79 -20.04 -2.02
CA LEU A 70 -21.45 -20.54 -1.69
C LEU A 70 -20.48 -20.46 -2.87
N LYS A 71 -20.98 -20.69 -4.10
CA LYS A 71 -20.19 -20.54 -5.32
C LYS A 71 -19.83 -19.08 -5.56
N ASP A 72 -20.78 -18.17 -5.40
CA ASP A 72 -20.58 -16.73 -5.56
C ASP A 72 -19.60 -16.19 -4.50
N GLU A 73 -19.73 -16.62 -3.24
CA GLU A 73 -18.77 -16.28 -2.19
C GLU A 73 -17.37 -16.82 -2.48
N ARG A 74 -17.25 -18.08 -2.92
CA ARG A 74 -15.96 -18.67 -3.30
C ARG A 74 -15.32 -17.89 -4.45
N ASP A 75 -16.10 -17.54 -5.46
CA ASP A 75 -15.59 -16.80 -6.62
C ASP A 75 -15.19 -15.37 -6.22
N ARG A 76 -15.93 -14.73 -5.30
CA ARG A 76 -15.56 -13.45 -4.69
C ARG A 76 -14.25 -13.54 -3.88
N LEU A 77 -14.10 -14.55 -3.04
CA LEU A 77 -12.88 -14.77 -2.24
C LEU A 77 -11.68 -15.04 -3.15
N ARG A 78 -11.88 -15.81 -4.22
CA ARG A 78 -10.85 -16.05 -5.23
C ARG A 78 -10.39 -14.75 -5.88
N GLN A 79 -11.32 -13.91 -6.34
CA GLN A 79 -10.99 -12.60 -6.91
C GLN A 79 -10.25 -11.71 -5.90
N GLN A 80 -10.67 -11.70 -4.64
CA GLN A 80 -9.99 -10.94 -3.59
C GLN A 80 -8.56 -11.45 -3.35
N SER A 81 -8.36 -12.77 -3.31
CA SER A 81 -7.05 -13.39 -3.17
C SER A 81 -6.13 -13.05 -4.34
N GLU A 82 -6.63 -13.12 -5.57
CA GLU A 82 -5.89 -12.74 -6.78
C GLU A 82 -5.50 -11.24 -6.75
N GLN A 83 -6.42 -10.35 -6.36
CA GLN A 83 -6.13 -8.92 -6.19
C GLN A 83 -5.09 -8.65 -5.10
N GLN A 84 -5.16 -9.35 -3.96
CA GLN A 84 -4.16 -9.23 -2.90
C GLN A 84 -2.78 -9.68 -3.39
N GLY A 85 -2.71 -10.83 -4.07
CA GLY A 85 -1.46 -11.34 -4.65
C GLY A 85 -0.84 -10.36 -5.66
N HIS A 86 -1.65 -9.72 -6.51
CA HIS A 86 -1.15 -8.69 -7.42
C HIS A 86 -0.59 -7.46 -6.69
N ARG A 87 -1.26 -6.99 -5.64
CA ARG A 87 -0.78 -5.85 -4.83
C ARG A 87 0.50 -6.19 -4.07
N GLU A 88 0.58 -7.39 -3.50
CA GLU A 88 1.78 -7.84 -2.81
C GLU A 88 2.98 -7.93 -3.75
N ALA A 89 2.78 -8.44 -4.97
CA ALA A 89 3.81 -8.47 -5.99
C ALA A 89 4.28 -7.07 -6.42
N GLN A 90 3.35 -6.12 -6.60
CA GLN A 90 3.68 -4.72 -6.89
C GLN A 90 4.47 -4.08 -5.76
N LEU A 91 4.00 -4.21 -4.52
CA LEU A 91 4.69 -3.67 -3.34
C LEU A 91 6.08 -4.27 -3.16
N ALA A 92 6.27 -5.56 -3.46
CA ALA A 92 7.57 -6.21 -3.40
C ALA A 92 8.54 -5.62 -4.44
N ALA A 93 8.07 -5.41 -5.67
CA ALA A 93 8.85 -4.78 -6.73
C ALA A 93 9.23 -3.33 -6.39
N GLU A 94 8.26 -2.53 -5.93
CA GLU A 94 8.49 -1.14 -5.50
C GLU A 94 9.50 -1.07 -4.34
N ARG A 95 9.40 -1.96 -3.34
CA ARG A 95 10.38 -2.03 -2.25
C ARG A 95 11.78 -2.34 -2.76
N GLN A 96 11.91 -3.22 -3.74
CA GLN A 96 13.21 -3.52 -4.35
C GLN A 96 13.77 -2.32 -5.09
N GLU A 97 12.95 -1.58 -5.83
CA GLU A 97 13.35 -0.35 -6.52
C GLU A 97 13.77 0.74 -5.54
N LEU A 98 12.99 0.98 -4.48
CA LEU A 98 13.33 1.94 -3.44
C LEU A 98 14.64 1.58 -2.74
N ASN A 99 14.89 0.29 -2.50
CA ASN A 99 16.16 -0.15 -1.93
C ASN A 99 17.34 0.13 -2.88
N LYS A 100 17.19 -0.11 -4.20
CA LYS A 100 18.22 0.23 -5.19
C LYS A 100 18.51 1.73 -5.19
N VAL A 101 17.48 2.55 -5.33
CA VAL A 101 17.61 4.02 -5.32
C VAL A 101 18.26 4.50 -4.02
N ARG A 102 17.90 3.92 -2.88
CA ARG A 102 18.52 4.23 -1.60
C ARG A 102 20.01 3.91 -1.60
N THR A 103 20.41 2.72 -2.06
CA THR A 103 21.83 2.35 -2.13
C THR A 103 22.62 3.22 -3.09
N GLU A 104 22.02 3.64 -4.21
CA GLU A 104 22.62 4.58 -5.16
C GLU A 104 22.83 5.95 -4.53
N ILE A 105 21.82 6.49 -3.82
CA ILE A 105 21.93 7.77 -3.11
C ILE A 105 23.00 7.71 -2.02
N GLU A 106 23.04 6.63 -1.24
CA GLU A 106 24.07 6.42 -0.21
C GLU A 106 25.47 6.35 -0.84
N GLY A 107 25.61 5.67 -1.99
CA GLY A 107 26.86 5.63 -2.77
C GLY A 107 27.29 7.01 -3.26
N LEU A 108 26.39 7.76 -3.90
CA LEU A 108 26.67 9.13 -4.37
C LEU A 108 27.05 10.07 -3.23
N ARG A 109 26.39 9.95 -2.08
CA ARG A 109 26.75 10.75 -0.88
C ARG A 109 28.15 10.43 -0.40
N ALA A 110 28.54 9.16 -0.37
CA ALA A 110 29.89 8.76 0.02
C ALA A 110 30.95 9.25 -0.97
N GLU A 111 30.67 9.17 -2.28
CA GLU A 111 31.56 9.67 -3.33
C GLU A 111 31.74 11.19 -3.24
N ILE A 112 30.64 11.95 -3.07
CA ILE A 112 30.68 13.40 -2.89
C ILE A 112 31.49 13.76 -1.64
N ALA A 113 31.26 13.08 -0.51
CA ALA A 113 32.01 13.33 0.72
C ALA A 113 33.52 13.09 0.52
N ALA A 114 33.89 12.00 -0.15
CA ALA A 114 35.29 11.71 -0.48
C ALA A 114 35.90 12.79 -1.40
N LYS A 115 35.19 13.18 -2.46
CA LYS A 115 35.64 14.20 -3.41
C LYS A 115 35.77 15.58 -2.76
N VAL A 116 34.87 15.95 -1.86
CA VAL A 116 34.96 17.21 -1.12
C VAL A 116 36.21 17.24 -0.23
N VAL A 117 36.54 16.13 0.43
CA VAL A 117 37.78 16.03 1.23
C VAL A 117 39.02 16.14 0.35
N GLU A 118 39.04 15.44 -0.79
CA GLU A 118 40.14 15.49 -1.78
C GLU A 118 40.33 16.92 -2.31
N ILE A 119 39.25 17.57 -2.77
CA ILE A 119 39.28 18.95 -3.29
C ILE A 119 39.77 19.92 -2.22
N ASN A 120 39.30 19.80 -0.97
CA ASN A 120 39.77 20.68 0.12
C ASN A 120 41.26 20.48 0.40
N ALA A 121 41.76 19.24 0.38
CA ALA A 121 43.18 18.95 0.59
C ALA A 121 44.05 19.52 -0.54
N ASP A 122 43.61 19.35 -1.79
CA ASP A 122 44.29 19.88 -2.97
C ASP A 122 44.23 21.41 -3.02
N GLU A 123 43.09 22.02 -2.69
CA GLU A 123 42.97 23.47 -2.57
C GLU A 123 43.94 23.99 -1.51
N MET A 124 43.98 23.41 -0.31
CA MET A 124 44.93 23.83 0.73
C MET A 124 46.39 23.71 0.28
N LYS A 125 46.74 22.65 -0.46
CA LYS A 125 48.08 22.45 -1.02
C LYS A 125 48.40 23.55 -2.03
N ASN A 126 47.49 23.81 -2.97
CA ASN A 126 47.65 24.84 -3.99
C ASN A 126 47.78 26.24 -3.38
N VAL A 127 46.94 26.57 -2.40
CA VAL A 127 46.99 27.86 -1.69
C VAL A 127 48.30 28.01 -0.91
N ARG A 128 48.80 26.93 -0.29
CA ARG A 128 50.12 26.93 0.37
C ARG A 128 51.26 27.17 -0.62
N THR A 129 51.21 26.54 -1.80
CA THR A 129 52.19 26.78 -2.87
C THR A 129 52.15 28.24 -3.33
N LEU A 130 50.97 28.81 -3.58
CA LEU A 130 50.83 30.22 -3.93
C LEU A 130 51.38 31.14 -2.83
N ALA A 131 51.12 30.84 -1.56
CA ALA A 131 51.65 31.60 -0.44
C ALA A 131 53.19 31.56 -0.39
N GLN A 132 53.80 30.41 -0.67
CA GLN A 132 55.25 30.28 -0.76
C GLN A 132 55.81 31.06 -1.95
N THR A 133 55.20 30.96 -3.13
CA THR A 133 55.61 31.71 -4.32
C THR A 133 55.58 33.21 -4.06
N TYR A 134 54.49 33.72 -3.47
CA TYR A 134 54.34 35.15 -3.18
C TYR A 134 55.22 35.62 -2.01
N THR A 135 55.57 34.74 -1.07
CA THR A 135 56.57 35.06 -0.03
C THR A 135 57.94 35.36 -0.63
N ASN A 136 58.27 34.73 -1.75
CA ASN A 136 59.54 34.94 -2.45
C ASN A 136 59.51 36.15 -3.41
N LEU A 137 58.36 36.82 -3.57
CA LEU A 137 58.23 38.01 -4.41
C LEU A 137 58.56 39.28 -3.63
N PRO A 138 59.10 40.32 -4.29
CA PRO A 138 59.17 41.66 -3.71
C PRO A 138 57.76 42.18 -3.34
N PRO A 139 57.61 42.93 -2.22
CA PRO A 139 56.29 43.41 -1.77
C PRO A 139 55.52 44.19 -2.83
N ALA A 140 56.20 45.00 -3.65
CA ALA A 140 55.56 45.73 -4.75
C ALA A 140 54.93 44.82 -5.82
N ALA A 141 55.59 43.71 -6.16
CA ALA A 141 55.08 42.74 -7.12
C ALA A 141 53.89 41.96 -6.53
N ALA A 142 53.98 41.56 -5.25
CA ALA A 142 52.87 40.90 -4.56
C ALA A 142 51.62 41.80 -4.50
N VAL A 143 51.78 43.10 -4.22
CA VAL A 143 50.67 44.07 -4.20
C VAL A 143 50.02 44.23 -5.57
N ALA A 144 50.81 44.26 -6.65
CA ALA A 144 50.27 44.35 -8.00
C ALA A 144 49.36 43.15 -8.33
N ILE A 145 49.72 41.95 -7.89
CA ILE A 145 48.90 40.74 -8.06
C ILE A 145 47.66 40.79 -7.15
N ILE A 146 47.83 41.11 -5.87
CA ILE A 146 46.73 41.21 -4.89
C ILE A 146 45.65 42.19 -5.36
N ARG A 147 46.03 43.26 -6.07
CA ARG A 147 45.08 44.23 -6.63
C ARG A 147 44.03 43.60 -7.53
N GLU A 148 44.39 42.59 -8.33
CA GLU A 148 43.49 41.96 -9.29
C GLU A 148 42.76 40.73 -8.72
N MET A 149 43.16 40.25 -7.53
CA MET A 149 42.57 39.06 -6.91
C MET A 149 41.32 39.38 -6.10
N GLU A 150 40.50 38.36 -5.83
CA GLU A 150 39.39 38.48 -4.87
C GLU A 150 39.89 38.49 -3.41
N ASP A 151 39.26 39.30 -2.56
CA ASP A 151 39.63 39.44 -1.15
C ASP A 151 39.63 38.11 -0.37
N THR A 152 38.72 37.19 -0.64
CA THR A 152 38.64 35.90 0.06
C THR A 152 39.88 35.05 -0.18
N MET A 153 40.33 34.98 -1.44
CA MET A 153 41.55 34.27 -1.83
C MET A 153 42.80 34.97 -1.26
N VAL A 154 42.85 36.29 -1.31
CA VAL A 154 43.96 37.06 -0.73
C VAL A 154 44.10 36.78 0.77
N VAL A 155 43.00 36.78 1.52
CA VAL A 155 43.02 36.47 2.96
C VAL A 155 43.50 35.05 3.22
N LYS A 156 43.03 34.04 2.46
CA LYS A 156 43.50 32.65 2.57
C LYS A 156 45.02 32.57 2.38
N ILE A 157 45.56 33.22 1.35
CA ILE A 157 47.00 33.23 1.06
C ILE A 157 47.79 33.93 2.17
N LEU A 158 47.39 35.15 2.56
CA LEU A 158 48.06 35.92 3.61
C LEU A 158 48.01 35.22 4.98
N SER A 159 46.98 34.42 5.24
CA SER A 159 46.86 33.63 6.48
C SER A 159 47.90 32.52 6.62
N LEU A 160 48.46 32.06 5.50
CA LEU A 160 49.52 31.05 5.48
C LEU A 160 50.94 31.65 5.50
N MET A 161 51.06 32.96 5.33
CA MET A 161 52.34 33.67 5.37
C MET A 161 52.73 34.08 6.80
N LYS A 162 54.03 34.26 7.03
CA LYS A 162 54.56 34.79 8.29
C LYS A 162 54.24 36.29 8.42
N PRO A 163 54.00 36.80 9.65
CA PRO A 163 53.71 38.22 9.88
C PRO A 163 54.76 39.17 9.27
N ASP A 164 56.03 38.80 9.33
CA ASP A 164 57.15 39.61 8.83
C ASP A 164 57.12 39.82 7.30
N VAL A 165 56.49 38.90 6.57
CA VAL A 165 56.31 38.99 5.10
C VAL A 165 55.05 39.78 4.78
N VAL A 166 54.00 39.65 5.59
CA VAL A 166 52.70 40.30 5.38
C VAL A 166 52.75 41.80 5.71
N ALA A 167 53.50 42.20 6.74
CA ALA A 167 53.64 43.60 7.15
C ALA A 167 54.13 44.53 6.02
N PRO A 168 55.25 44.24 5.31
CA PRO A 168 55.70 45.09 4.21
C PRO A 168 54.76 45.08 2.99
N ILE A 169 53.96 44.02 2.80
CA ILE A 169 52.91 43.99 1.76
C ILE A 169 51.82 45.02 2.12
N PHE A 170 51.33 45.05 3.35
CA PHE A 170 50.32 46.03 3.77
C PHE A 170 50.87 47.47 3.76
N GLU A 171 52.12 47.67 4.15
CA GLU A 171 52.80 48.97 4.01
C GLU A 171 52.81 49.43 2.54
N GLN A 172 53.18 48.53 1.62
CA GLN A 172 53.20 48.83 0.20
C GLN A 172 51.80 49.09 -0.36
N MET A 173 50.76 48.37 0.10
CA MET A 173 49.37 48.67 -0.25
C MET A 173 48.95 50.08 0.21
N SER A 174 49.37 50.51 1.40
CA SER A 174 49.02 51.85 1.91
C SER A 174 49.60 52.99 1.04
N ARG A 175 50.74 52.73 0.38
CA ARG A 175 51.44 53.67 -0.50
C ARG A 175 51.06 53.57 -1.97
N THR A 176 50.35 52.50 -2.38
CA THR A 176 50.02 52.27 -3.79
C THR A 176 48.73 53.03 -4.18
N PRO A 177 48.79 53.96 -5.15
CA PRO A 177 47.63 54.72 -5.61
C PRO A 177 46.71 53.89 -6.52
N THR A 178 45.41 54.20 -6.49
CA THR A 178 44.34 53.62 -7.32
C THR A 178 43.43 54.72 -7.86
N ALA A 179 42.55 54.38 -8.80
CA ALA A 179 41.61 55.35 -9.42
C ALA A 179 40.73 56.08 -8.39
N ASP A 180 40.35 55.41 -7.29
CA ASP A 180 39.48 55.94 -6.24
C ASP A 180 40.21 56.35 -4.94
N GLY A 181 41.56 56.40 -4.95
CA GLY A 181 42.37 56.76 -3.79
C GLY A 181 43.63 55.91 -3.63
N THR A 182 43.77 55.20 -2.50
CA THR A 182 44.88 54.27 -2.26
C THR A 182 44.35 52.88 -1.90
N LEU A 183 45.17 51.84 -2.06
CA LEU A 183 44.83 50.48 -1.60
C LEU A 183 44.75 50.36 -0.06
N ALA A 184 44.95 51.46 0.69
CA ALA A 184 44.89 51.47 2.15
C ALA A 184 43.53 51.01 2.70
N ARG A 185 42.41 51.43 2.10
CA ARG A 185 41.08 50.99 2.55
C ARG A 185 40.91 49.48 2.39
N ARG A 186 41.39 48.93 1.27
CA ARG A 186 41.35 47.49 1.00
C ARG A 186 42.27 46.72 1.95
N ALA A 187 43.47 47.23 2.21
CA ALA A 187 44.39 46.67 3.20
C ALA A 187 43.75 46.59 4.60
N ALA A 188 43.02 47.63 5.03
CA ALA A 188 42.29 47.62 6.29
C ALA A 188 41.23 46.49 6.33
N VAL A 189 40.43 46.34 5.27
CA VAL A 189 39.43 45.25 5.16
C VAL A 189 40.10 43.87 5.21
N LEU A 190 41.18 43.68 4.46
CA LEU A 190 41.94 42.43 4.46
C LEU A 190 42.54 42.14 5.84
N SER A 191 43.02 43.16 6.56
CA SER A 191 43.57 43.02 7.91
C SER A 191 42.51 42.59 8.94
N ASP A 192 41.30 43.13 8.87
CA ASP A 192 40.21 42.73 9.77
C ASP A 192 39.72 41.31 9.44
N ARG A 193 39.59 40.96 8.14
CA ARG A 193 39.28 39.59 7.73
C ARG A 193 40.35 38.59 8.16
N LEU A 194 41.63 38.97 8.10
CA LEU A 194 42.74 38.13 8.56
C LEU A 194 42.69 37.88 10.08
N ARG A 195 42.28 38.88 10.87
CA ARG A 195 42.04 38.74 12.32
C ARG A 195 40.99 37.67 12.60
N LEU A 196 39.88 37.67 11.86
CA LEU A 196 38.81 36.69 12.00
C LEU A 196 39.32 35.27 11.71
N VAL A 197 40.04 35.06 10.60
CA VAL A 197 40.59 33.73 10.22
C VAL A 197 41.63 33.22 11.22
N ARG A 198 42.46 34.10 11.80
CA ARG A 198 43.42 33.67 12.84
C ARG A 198 42.73 33.30 14.15
N SER A 199 41.69 34.04 14.55
CA SER A 199 40.93 33.75 15.77
C SER A 199 40.25 32.37 15.72
N THR A 200 39.71 31.97 14.57
CA THR A 200 39.11 30.64 14.39
C THR A 200 40.17 29.54 14.44
N LYS A 201 41.34 29.74 13.82
CA LYS A 201 42.45 28.78 13.87
C LYS A 201 42.97 28.54 15.29
N THR A 202 43.09 29.60 16.11
CA THR A 202 43.50 29.47 17.52
C THR A 202 42.46 28.77 18.38
N ALA A 203 41.17 28.92 18.09
CA ALA A 203 40.09 28.27 18.84
C ALA A 203 39.96 26.76 18.55
N THR A 204 40.46 26.26 17.41
CA THR A 204 40.36 24.84 17.00
C THR A 204 41.54 23.98 17.43
N ASN A 205 42.65 24.57 17.89
CA ASN A 205 43.79 23.83 18.45
C ASN A 205 43.74 23.88 20.00
N PRO A 206 43.40 22.79 20.70
CA PRO A 206 43.71 22.63 22.12
C PRO A 206 45.22 22.46 22.36
#